data_AF-A0A426QS17-F1
#
_entry.id   AF-A0A426QS17-F1
#
_cell.length_a   1.000
_cell.length_b   1.000
_cell.length_c   1.000
_cell.angle_alpha   90.00
_cell.angle_beta   90.00
_cell.angle_gamma   90.00
#
_symmetry.space_group_name_H-M   'P 1'
#
loop_
_entity.id
_entity.type
_entity.pdbx_description
1 polymer ?
#
loop_
_entity_poly.entity_id
_entity_poly.type
_entity_poly.pdbx_seq_one_letter_code
_entity_poly.pdbx_strand_id
1 'polypeptide(L)'
;MDEQKTHHKMVVGSFIKNKLQEYEYFLQKVADICTLTHKNFLSGVCPANSGQEDVNFIFNALVNTFQSLKDSLATATGEPLVWSRFADVRHFHFFKECRNAVTHDGMQIIDGWADGRYFVASDVERFDNRGRLISIEAPKDDVLTLCLEFSTDFMVEIDKIAVELGQNIPTQSHVDKMNYIESCMSNSFVPDFARDLFKQSRDDIAQQLKAHKHHFDPVGDIQAQAGRISSLCESYLAER
;
A
#
# COMPACT_ATOMS: atom_id res chain seq x y z
N MET A 1 -21.36 -20.28 6.61
CA MET A 1 -19.90 -20.16 6.88
C MET A 1 -19.12 -19.89 5.60
N ASP A 2 -19.48 -20.51 4.48
CA ASP A 2 -18.79 -20.30 3.19
C ASP A 2 -19.15 -18.95 2.53
N GLU A 3 -20.44 -18.56 2.54
CA GLU A 3 -20.89 -17.26 2.00
C GLU A 3 -20.27 -16.05 2.70
N GLN A 4 -20.14 -16.08 4.03
CA GLN A 4 -19.50 -15.00 4.79
C GLN A 4 -18.01 -14.85 4.45
N LYS A 5 -17.32 -15.97 4.23
CA LYS A 5 -15.91 -15.96 3.79
C LYS A 5 -15.80 -15.40 2.38
N THR A 6 -16.61 -15.88 1.44
CA THR A 6 -16.64 -15.37 0.07
C THR A 6 -16.97 -13.87 0.04
N HIS A 7 -17.93 -13.42 0.84
CA HIS A 7 -18.25 -12.00 0.99
C HIS A 7 -17.05 -11.20 1.51
N HIS A 8 -16.37 -11.69 2.56
CA HIS A 8 -15.18 -11.03 3.07
C HIS A 8 -14.07 -10.91 2.01
N LYS A 9 -13.81 -11.98 1.24
CA LYS A 9 -12.86 -11.96 0.13
C LYS A 9 -13.22 -10.92 -0.93
N MET A 10 -14.51 -10.83 -1.31
CA MET A 10 -15.01 -9.84 -2.27
C MET A 10 -14.80 -8.41 -1.78
N VAL A 11 -15.15 -8.14 -0.52
CA VAL A 11 -14.97 -6.83 0.09
C VAL A 11 -13.50 -6.43 0.08
N VAL A 12 -12.61 -7.29 0.56
CA VAL A 12 -11.16 -7.00 0.58
C VAL A 12 -10.61 -6.85 -0.83
N GLY A 13 -10.99 -7.73 -1.75
CA GLY A 13 -10.60 -7.64 -3.16
C GLY A 13 -10.97 -6.30 -3.79
N SER A 14 -12.15 -5.77 -3.46
CA SER A 14 -12.65 -4.47 -3.96
C SER A 14 -11.81 -3.27 -3.49
N PHE A 15 -11.01 -3.44 -2.44
CA PHE A 15 -10.18 -2.39 -1.87
C PHE A 15 -8.68 -2.54 -2.14
N ILE A 16 -8.23 -3.60 -2.84
CA ILE A 16 -6.79 -3.78 -3.12
C ILE A 16 -6.24 -2.60 -3.93
N LYS A 17 -6.98 -2.14 -4.94
CA LYS A 17 -6.62 -0.94 -5.71
C LYS A 17 -6.39 0.26 -4.79
N ASN A 18 -7.30 0.50 -3.84
CA ASN A 18 -7.18 1.61 -2.90
C ASN A 18 -5.94 1.45 -2.00
N LYS A 19 -5.58 0.22 -1.63
CA LYS A 19 -4.33 -0.06 -0.90
C LYS A 19 -3.08 0.18 -1.72
N LEU A 20 -3.11 -0.10 -3.02
CA LEU A 20 -2.00 0.26 -3.91
C LEU A 20 -1.92 1.78 -4.13
N GLN A 21 -3.06 2.48 -4.18
CA GLN A 21 -3.08 3.94 -4.22
C GLN A 21 -2.55 4.58 -2.93
N GLU A 22 -2.85 3.97 -1.77
CA GLU A 22 -2.27 4.37 -0.48
C GLU A 22 -0.74 4.18 -0.47
N TYR A 23 -0.25 3.05 -1.00
CA TYR A 23 1.18 2.80 -1.20
C TYR A 23 1.81 3.87 -2.11
N GLU A 24 1.22 4.12 -3.28
CA GLU A 24 1.66 5.16 -4.23
C GLU A 24 1.76 6.52 -3.54
N TYR A 25 0.73 6.90 -2.78
CA TYR A 25 0.68 8.17 -2.08
C TYR A 25 1.85 8.33 -1.11
N PHE A 26 2.12 7.34 -0.27
CA PHE A 26 3.22 7.44 0.69
C PHE A 26 4.59 7.37 0.02
N LEU A 27 4.75 6.56 -1.04
CA LEU A 27 5.97 6.53 -1.83
C LEU A 27 6.27 7.90 -2.44
N GLN A 28 5.27 8.52 -3.07
CA GLN A 28 5.35 9.87 -3.62
C GLN A 28 5.77 10.87 -2.54
N LYS A 29 5.20 10.78 -1.34
CA LYS A 29 5.55 11.68 -0.23
C LYS A 29 6.98 11.51 0.26
N VAL A 30 7.51 10.28 0.32
CA VAL A 30 8.94 10.06 0.61
C VAL A 30 9.79 10.72 -0.48
N ALA A 31 9.45 10.52 -1.75
CA ALA A 31 10.19 11.06 -2.88
C ALA A 31 10.18 12.60 -2.91
N ASP A 32 9.03 13.22 -2.65
CA ASP A 32 8.87 14.67 -2.57
C ASP A 32 9.78 15.28 -1.49
N ILE A 33 9.77 14.70 -0.28
CA ILE A 33 10.60 15.20 0.84
C ILE A 33 12.08 15.03 0.55
N CYS A 34 12.50 13.87 0.02
CA CYS A 34 13.90 13.61 -0.31
C CYS A 34 14.39 14.56 -1.42
N THR A 35 13.59 14.76 -2.47
CA THR A 35 13.91 15.65 -3.59
C THR A 35 13.98 17.11 -3.14
N LEU A 36 13.02 17.55 -2.32
CA LEU A 36 13.00 18.91 -1.75
C LEU A 36 14.23 19.14 -0.87
N THR A 37 14.57 18.19 -0.02
CA THR A 37 15.73 18.28 0.88
C THR A 37 17.04 18.37 0.09
N HIS A 38 17.18 17.57 -0.97
CA HIS A 38 18.36 17.61 -1.83
C HIS A 38 18.46 18.95 -2.58
N LYS A 39 17.35 19.44 -3.13
CA LYS A 39 17.28 20.76 -3.77
C LYS A 39 17.64 21.90 -2.82
N ASN A 40 17.13 21.86 -1.60
CA ASN A 40 17.43 22.85 -0.56
C ASN A 40 18.92 22.86 -0.23
N PHE A 41 19.53 21.68 -0.10
CA PHE A 41 20.96 21.53 0.12
C PHE A 41 21.78 22.15 -1.03
N LEU A 42 21.48 21.80 -2.29
CA LEU A 42 22.14 22.36 -3.46
C LEU A 42 21.96 23.88 -3.58
N SER A 43 20.85 24.42 -3.07
CA SER A 43 20.53 25.85 -3.09
C SER A 43 21.06 26.62 -1.87
N GLY A 44 21.71 25.95 -0.91
CA GLY A 44 22.23 26.57 0.31
C GLY A 44 21.15 27.03 1.30
N VAL A 45 19.93 26.49 1.24
CA VAL A 45 18.84 26.79 2.18
C VAL A 45 19.16 26.17 3.56
N CYS A 46 18.92 26.92 4.64
CA CYS A 46 19.22 26.47 6.01
C CYS A 46 18.01 26.67 6.96
N PRO A 47 17.53 25.62 7.65
CA PRO A 47 17.97 24.22 7.54
C PRO A 47 17.52 23.57 6.22
N ALA A 48 18.40 22.78 5.58
CA ALA A 48 18.06 22.08 4.34
C ALA A 48 17.08 20.91 4.57
N ASN A 49 17.13 20.31 5.76
CA ASN A 49 16.36 19.14 6.22
C ASN A 49 15.07 19.53 6.97
N SER A 50 14.37 20.57 6.52
CA SER A 50 13.16 21.07 7.20
C SER A 50 12.00 20.07 7.32
N GLY A 51 12.08 18.90 6.65
CA GLY A 51 11.10 17.81 6.73
C GLY A 51 11.57 16.56 7.50
N GLN A 52 12.61 16.66 8.34
CA GLN A 52 13.19 15.50 9.03
C GLN A 52 12.20 14.75 9.94
N GLU A 53 11.26 15.44 10.61
CA GLU A 53 10.26 14.76 11.42
C GLU A 53 9.23 14.02 10.54
N ASP A 54 8.81 14.67 9.45
CA ASP A 54 7.81 14.14 8.51
C ASP A 54 8.31 12.90 7.76
N VAL A 55 9.61 12.82 7.42
CA VAL A 55 10.15 11.70 6.64
C VAL A 55 9.98 10.37 7.37
N ASN A 56 10.14 10.34 8.70
CA ASN A 56 9.91 9.13 9.49
C ASN A 56 8.44 8.75 9.53
N PHE A 57 7.52 9.70 9.73
CA PHE A 57 6.09 9.41 9.74
C PHE A 57 5.60 8.84 8.41
N ILE A 58 6.08 9.42 7.31
CA ILE A 58 5.71 9.01 5.96
C ILE A 58 6.35 7.66 5.60
N PHE A 59 7.63 7.47 5.91
CA PHE A 59 8.30 6.18 5.71
C PHE A 59 7.63 5.07 6.52
N ASN A 60 7.27 5.34 7.77
CA ASN A 60 6.53 4.42 8.63
C ASN A 60 5.17 4.04 8.02
N ALA A 61 4.45 5.01 7.45
CA ALA A 61 3.20 4.74 6.75
C ALA A 61 3.44 3.86 5.51
N LEU A 62 4.45 4.17 4.70
CA LEU A 62 4.84 3.39 3.51
C LEU A 62 5.13 1.92 3.88
N VAL A 63 6.01 1.65 4.85
CA VAL A 63 6.35 0.26 5.21
C VAL A 63 5.16 -0.53 5.75
N ASN A 64 4.18 0.14 6.37
CA ASN A 64 2.95 -0.51 6.83
C ASN A 64 1.98 -0.86 5.68
N THR A 65 2.02 -0.11 4.56
CA THR A 65 1.23 -0.47 3.38
C THR A 65 1.69 -1.79 2.77
N PHE A 66 2.97 -2.15 2.86
CA PHE A 66 3.49 -3.46 2.43
C PHE A 66 2.78 -4.63 3.15
N GLN A 67 2.72 -4.58 4.49
CA GLN A 67 2.02 -5.61 5.27
C GLN A 67 0.53 -5.65 4.91
N SER A 68 -0.10 -4.48 4.79
CA SER A 68 -1.52 -4.36 4.46
C SER A 68 -1.84 -4.95 3.09
N LEU A 69 -0.99 -4.71 2.08
CA LEU A 69 -1.12 -5.27 0.74
C LEU A 69 -0.96 -6.79 0.75
N LYS A 70 0.08 -7.31 1.41
CA LYS A 70 0.30 -8.76 1.54
C LYS A 70 -0.91 -9.46 2.16
N ASP A 71 -1.41 -8.95 3.28
CA ASP A 71 -2.53 -9.55 4.00
C ASP A 71 -3.86 -9.41 3.22
N SER A 72 -4.05 -8.27 2.54
CA SER A 72 -5.25 -8.04 1.71
C SER A 72 -5.28 -8.97 0.50
N LEU A 73 -4.14 -9.15 -0.18
CA LEU A 73 -4.02 -10.09 -1.30
C LEU A 73 -4.20 -11.54 -0.84
N ALA A 74 -3.60 -11.93 0.28
CA ALA A 74 -3.80 -13.26 0.85
C ALA A 74 -5.27 -13.53 1.18
N THR A 75 -5.94 -12.52 1.75
CA THR A 75 -7.38 -12.62 2.07
C THR A 75 -8.22 -12.71 0.80
N ALA A 76 -8.02 -11.80 -0.16
CA ALA A 76 -8.84 -11.72 -1.37
C ALA A 76 -8.69 -12.95 -2.27
N THR A 77 -7.46 -13.44 -2.44
CA THR A 77 -7.17 -14.67 -3.22
C THR A 77 -7.55 -15.94 -2.45
N GLY A 78 -7.58 -15.86 -1.11
CA GLY A 78 -7.76 -17.02 -0.24
C GLY A 78 -6.53 -17.90 -0.10
N GLU A 79 -5.39 -17.48 -0.66
CA GLU A 79 -4.12 -18.20 -0.61
C GLU A 79 -3.17 -17.52 0.38
N PRO A 80 -2.50 -18.28 1.27
CA PRO A 80 -1.56 -17.69 2.21
C PRO A 80 -0.33 -17.13 1.48
N LEU A 81 -0.11 -15.82 1.59
CA LEU A 81 1.11 -15.17 1.09
C LEU A 81 2.17 -15.11 2.19
N VAL A 82 3.02 -16.13 2.20
CA VAL A 82 4.17 -16.21 3.13
C VAL A 82 5.28 -15.24 2.73
N TRP A 83 6.02 -14.77 3.73
CA TRP A 83 7.12 -13.82 3.55
C TRP A 83 8.20 -14.26 2.57
N SER A 84 8.48 -15.57 2.49
CA SER A 84 9.48 -16.11 1.58
C SER A 84 9.16 -15.87 0.10
N ARG A 85 7.90 -15.56 -0.23
CA ARG A 85 7.52 -15.18 -1.60
C ARG A 85 8.18 -13.89 -2.06
N PHE A 86 8.48 -12.99 -1.14
CA PHE A 86 9.10 -11.69 -1.44
C PHE A 86 10.62 -11.72 -1.25
N ALA A 87 11.23 -12.90 -1.07
CA ALA A 87 12.66 -13.01 -0.75
C ALA A 87 13.57 -12.42 -1.83
N ASP A 88 13.14 -12.45 -3.09
CA ASP A 88 13.89 -11.92 -4.24
C ASP A 88 13.64 -10.42 -4.49
N VAL A 89 12.75 -9.77 -3.74
CA VAL A 89 12.52 -8.32 -3.83
C VAL A 89 13.71 -7.61 -3.19
N ARG A 90 14.37 -6.69 -3.91
CA ARG A 90 15.49 -5.91 -3.35
C ARG A 90 15.06 -5.21 -2.06
N HIS A 91 15.96 -5.20 -1.07
CA HIS A 91 15.74 -4.63 0.26
C HIS A 91 14.60 -5.27 1.07
N PHE A 92 14.04 -6.41 0.64
CA PHE A 92 12.92 -7.05 1.32
C PHE A 92 13.16 -7.29 2.82
N HIS A 93 14.31 -7.86 3.17
CA HIS A 93 14.63 -8.14 4.58
C HIS A 93 14.61 -6.86 5.42
N PHE A 94 15.25 -5.80 4.90
CA PHE A 94 15.25 -4.49 5.54
C PHE A 94 13.83 -3.94 5.70
N PHE A 95 13.02 -3.86 4.63
CA PHE A 95 11.65 -3.34 4.70
C PHE A 95 10.74 -4.14 5.64
N LYS A 96 10.84 -5.47 5.61
CA LYS A 96 10.09 -6.36 6.51
C LYS A 96 10.43 -6.12 7.97
N GLU A 97 11.72 -6.03 8.30
CA GLU A 97 12.13 -5.88 9.68
C GLU A 97 11.97 -4.44 10.19
N CYS A 98 12.16 -3.42 9.33
CA CYS A 98 11.82 -2.03 9.63
C CYS A 98 10.34 -1.87 9.95
N ARG A 99 9.45 -2.50 9.17
CA ARG A 99 8.01 -2.52 9.49
C ARG A 99 7.79 -3.06 10.90
N ASN A 100 8.42 -4.19 11.25
CA ASN A 100 8.24 -4.76 12.57
C ASN A 100 8.80 -3.86 13.69
N ALA A 101 9.96 -3.24 13.50
CA ALA A 101 10.56 -2.30 14.44
C ALA A 101 9.66 -1.08 14.68
N VAL A 102 9.11 -0.52 13.62
CA VAL A 102 8.14 0.58 13.68
C VAL A 102 6.87 0.17 14.42
N THR A 103 6.24 -0.94 14.02
CA THR A 103 4.93 -1.34 14.57
C THR A 103 5.00 -1.83 16.01
N HIS A 104 6.03 -2.59 16.37
CA HIS A 104 6.08 -3.28 17.66
C HIS A 104 6.95 -2.57 18.69
N ASP A 105 7.95 -1.81 18.24
CA ASP A 105 8.95 -1.21 19.13
C ASP A 105 8.90 0.33 19.10
N GLY A 106 8.09 0.92 18.21
CA GLY A 106 7.89 2.37 18.09
C GLY A 106 9.11 3.12 17.53
N MET A 107 10.00 2.42 16.82
CA MET A 107 11.25 3.00 16.33
C MET A 107 11.05 3.98 15.18
N GLN A 108 11.87 5.03 15.16
CA GLN A 108 12.12 5.86 13.98
C GLN A 108 13.35 5.30 13.27
N ILE A 109 13.19 4.92 12.01
CA ILE A 109 14.21 4.18 11.26
C ILE A 109 15.24 5.13 10.63
N ILE A 110 14.80 6.31 10.21
CA ILE A 110 15.65 7.29 9.52
C ILE A 110 16.27 8.20 10.58
N ASP A 111 17.56 8.02 10.84
CA ASP A 111 18.32 8.73 11.89
C ASP A 111 19.55 9.49 11.32
N GLY A 112 19.83 9.37 10.03
CA GLY A 112 20.95 10.01 9.35
C GLY A 112 20.53 11.04 8.30
N TRP A 113 21.33 12.10 8.18
CA TRP A 113 21.25 13.05 7.06
C TRP A 113 22.64 13.52 6.65
N ALA A 114 22.95 13.45 5.36
CA ALA A 114 24.21 13.92 4.79
C ALA A 114 24.01 14.34 3.31
N ASP A 115 24.67 15.41 2.89
CA ASP A 115 24.68 15.89 1.50
C ASP A 115 23.28 16.02 0.84
N GLY A 116 22.30 16.47 1.63
CA GLY A 116 20.92 16.64 1.15
C GLY A 116 20.11 15.35 1.06
N ARG A 117 20.59 14.23 1.62
CA ARG A 117 19.93 12.93 1.56
C ARG A 117 19.71 12.36 2.96
N TYR A 118 18.66 11.55 3.11
CA TYR A 118 18.34 10.84 4.34
C TYR A 118 18.89 9.41 4.31
N PHE A 119 19.33 8.93 5.47
CA PHE A 119 19.97 7.64 5.64
C PHE A 119 19.47 6.95 6.91
N VAL A 120 19.71 5.64 6.97
CA VAL A 120 19.73 4.87 8.21
C VAL A 120 21.20 4.70 8.58
N ALA A 121 21.65 5.44 9.58
CA ALA A 121 23.04 5.55 9.99
C ALA A 121 23.46 4.42 10.95
N SER A 122 22.51 3.80 11.64
CA SER A 122 22.76 2.79 12.66
C SER A 122 22.02 1.49 12.35
N ASP A 123 22.64 0.36 12.68
CA ASP A 123 21.93 -0.92 12.67
C ASP A 123 20.71 -0.84 13.59
N VAL A 124 19.60 -1.44 13.16
CA VAL A 124 18.36 -1.47 13.95
C VAL A 124 18.31 -2.78 14.71
N GLU A 125 18.36 -2.70 16.04
CA GLU A 125 18.32 -3.85 16.93
C GLU A 125 16.96 -4.00 17.60
N ARG A 126 16.36 -5.19 17.55
CA ARG A 126 15.09 -5.48 18.22
C ARG A 126 15.01 -6.89 18.75
N PHE A 127 14.08 -7.14 19.67
CA PHE A 127 13.76 -8.49 20.13
C PHE A 127 12.51 -9.02 19.43
N ASP A 128 12.60 -10.25 18.90
CA ASP A 128 11.41 -10.94 18.39
C ASP A 128 10.50 -11.41 19.54
N ASN A 129 9.33 -11.93 19.18
CA ASN A 129 8.35 -12.46 20.15
C ASN A 129 8.82 -13.72 20.91
N ARG A 130 10.03 -14.22 20.63
CA ARG A 130 10.70 -15.33 21.33
C ARG A 130 11.91 -14.85 22.15
N GLY A 131 12.12 -13.54 22.25
CA GLY A 131 13.25 -12.95 22.97
C GLY A 131 14.59 -13.08 22.25
N ARG A 132 14.61 -13.35 20.94
CA ARG A 132 15.85 -13.39 20.15
C ARG A 132 16.16 -12.00 19.61
N LEU A 133 17.42 -11.59 19.73
CA LEU A 133 17.92 -10.37 19.11
C LEU A 133 17.94 -10.52 17.59
N ILE A 134 17.30 -9.58 16.91
CA ILE A 134 17.33 -9.37 15.47
C ILE A 134 18.10 -8.08 15.26
N SER A 135 19.22 -8.15 14.53
CA SER A 135 19.94 -6.99 14.04
C SER A 135 19.67 -6.82 12.55
N ILE A 136 19.27 -5.62 12.16
CA ILE A 136 18.99 -5.22 10.79
C ILE A 136 20.16 -4.32 10.39
N GLU A 137 21.00 -4.82 9.49
CA GLU A 137 22.14 -4.05 8.97
C GLU A 137 21.65 -2.73 8.34
N ALA A 138 22.29 -1.63 8.71
CA ALA A 138 22.04 -0.34 8.12
C ALA A 138 22.34 -0.39 6.61
N PRO A 139 21.36 -0.07 5.76
CA PRO A 139 21.58 -0.02 4.31
C PRO A 139 22.58 1.08 3.95
N LYS A 140 23.35 0.83 2.89
CA LYS A 140 24.36 1.79 2.38
C LYS A 140 23.75 2.89 1.51
N ASP A 141 22.62 2.58 0.88
CA ASP A 141 21.95 3.52 -0.01
C ASP A 141 21.06 4.48 0.77
N ASP A 142 20.83 5.67 0.21
CA ASP A 142 19.91 6.63 0.81
C ASP A 142 18.45 6.15 0.76
N VAL A 143 17.63 6.67 1.67
CA VAL A 143 16.23 6.26 1.87
C VAL A 143 15.41 6.31 0.58
N LEU A 144 15.64 7.32 -0.27
CA LEU A 144 14.92 7.42 -1.53
C LEU A 144 15.27 6.25 -2.46
N THR A 145 16.55 5.90 -2.56
CA THR A 145 17.00 4.75 -3.37
C THR A 145 16.33 3.47 -2.89
N LEU A 146 16.39 3.22 -1.59
CA LEU A 146 15.82 2.02 -0.98
C LEU A 146 14.33 1.88 -1.28
N CYS A 147 13.57 2.97 -1.11
CA CYS A 147 12.13 3.01 -1.37
C CYS A 147 11.80 2.76 -2.84
N LEU A 148 12.53 3.39 -3.78
CA LEU A 148 12.26 3.22 -5.21
C LEU A 148 12.60 1.80 -5.67
N GLU A 149 13.78 1.28 -5.32
CA GLU A 149 14.20 -0.06 -5.73
C GLU A 149 13.33 -1.17 -5.14
N PHE A 150 12.99 -1.07 -3.84
CA PHE A 150 12.05 -1.99 -3.21
C PHE A 150 10.68 -1.92 -3.92
N SER A 151 10.17 -0.71 -4.17
CA SER A 151 8.84 -0.53 -4.78
C SER A 151 8.79 -1.07 -6.20
N THR A 152 9.82 -0.87 -7.02
CA THR A 152 9.92 -1.44 -8.37
C THR A 152 9.78 -2.96 -8.34
N ASP A 153 10.60 -3.64 -7.55
CA ASP A 153 10.60 -5.10 -7.50
C ASP A 153 9.34 -5.65 -6.81
N PHE A 154 8.84 -4.94 -5.80
CA PHE A 154 7.62 -5.31 -5.11
C PHE A 154 6.41 -5.22 -6.04
N MET A 155 6.30 -4.18 -6.88
CA MET A 155 5.21 -4.07 -7.85
C MET A 155 5.25 -5.16 -8.92
N VAL A 156 6.45 -5.60 -9.33
CA VAL A 156 6.60 -6.78 -10.20
C VAL A 156 6.05 -8.03 -9.51
N GLU A 157 6.33 -8.22 -8.22
CA GLU A 157 5.79 -9.37 -7.47
C GLU A 157 4.27 -9.27 -7.25
N ILE A 158 3.73 -8.06 -7.04
CA ILE A 158 2.28 -7.83 -6.98
C ILE A 158 1.61 -8.20 -8.31
N ASP A 159 2.20 -7.80 -9.45
CA ASP A 159 1.68 -8.15 -10.77
C ASP A 159 1.66 -9.67 -10.99
N LYS A 160 2.74 -10.38 -10.63
CA LYS A 160 2.76 -11.85 -10.67
C LYS A 160 1.67 -12.47 -9.81
N ILE A 161 1.47 -11.98 -8.58
CA ILE A 161 0.39 -12.45 -7.70
C ILE A 161 -0.98 -12.23 -8.36
N ALA A 162 -1.21 -11.08 -8.99
CA ALA A 162 -2.45 -10.79 -9.68
C ALA A 162 -2.69 -11.75 -10.86
N VAL A 163 -1.65 -12.07 -11.64
CA VAL A 163 -1.73 -13.03 -12.75
C VAL A 163 -1.96 -14.46 -12.25
N GLU A 164 -1.21 -14.91 -11.24
CA GLU A 164 -1.26 -16.30 -10.74
C GLU A 164 -2.52 -16.59 -9.92
N LEU A 165 -2.95 -15.64 -9.09
CA LEU A 165 -3.96 -15.88 -8.06
C LEU A 165 -5.19 -14.98 -8.22
N GLY A 166 -5.16 -13.98 -9.09
CA GLY A 166 -6.24 -13.00 -9.23
C GLY A 166 -7.58 -13.59 -9.66
N GLN A 167 -7.55 -14.69 -10.41
CA GLN A 167 -8.73 -15.48 -10.77
C GLN A 167 -9.51 -16.05 -9.56
N ASN A 168 -8.85 -16.16 -8.40
CA ASN A 168 -9.46 -16.62 -7.15
C ASN A 168 -10.18 -15.49 -6.40
N ILE A 169 -10.00 -14.23 -6.81
CA ILE A 169 -10.68 -13.08 -6.22
C ILE A 169 -12.13 -13.11 -6.69
N PRO A 170 -13.11 -13.34 -5.80
CA PRO A 170 -14.49 -13.43 -6.24
C PRO A 170 -14.97 -12.04 -6.69
N THR A 171 -15.78 -12.03 -7.75
CA THR A 171 -16.37 -10.80 -8.28
C THR A 171 -17.82 -10.68 -7.83
N GLN A 172 -18.22 -9.46 -7.47
CA GLN A 172 -19.59 -9.20 -7.02
C GLN A 172 -20.50 -8.91 -8.22
N SER A 173 -21.62 -9.62 -8.35
CA SER A 173 -22.60 -9.33 -9.39
C SER A 173 -23.27 -7.98 -9.14
N HIS A 174 -23.86 -7.38 -10.18
CA HIS A 174 -24.63 -6.14 -10.02
C HIS A 174 -25.84 -6.33 -9.08
N VAL A 175 -26.39 -7.55 -9.01
CA VAL A 175 -27.47 -7.92 -8.07
C VAL A 175 -26.95 -7.91 -6.63
N ASP A 176 -25.80 -8.53 -6.39
CA ASP A 176 -25.19 -8.57 -5.06
C ASP A 176 -24.78 -7.18 -4.57
N LYS A 177 -24.29 -6.33 -5.49
CA LYS A 177 -23.99 -4.91 -5.19
C LYS A 177 -25.26 -4.17 -4.77
N MET A 178 -26.36 -4.37 -5.48
CA MET A 178 -27.62 -3.72 -5.16
C MET A 178 -28.17 -4.18 -3.81
N ASN A 179 -28.17 -5.48 -3.54
CA ASN A 179 -28.58 -6.05 -2.25
C ASN A 179 -27.75 -5.49 -1.09
N TYR A 180 -26.43 -5.34 -1.30
CA TYR A 180 -25.55 -4.73 -0.30
C TYR A 180 -25.93 -3.26 -0.03
N ILE A 181 -26.12 -2.45 -1.07
CA ILE A 181 -26.51 -1.04 -0.91
C ILE A 181 -27.86 -0.93 -0.17
N GLU A 182 -28.85 -1.75 -0.54
CA GLU A 182 -30.15 -1.81 0.15
C GLU A 182 -29.98 -2.15 1.64
N SER A 183 -29.11 -3.11 1.96
CA SER A 183 -28.82 -3.46 3.35
C SER A 183 -28.18 -2.29 4.10
N CYS A 184 -27.27 -1.52 3.48
CA CYS A 184 -26.67 -0.34 4.08
C CYS A 184 -27.73 0.75 4.39
N MET A 185 -28.72 0.92 3.51
CA MET A 185 -29.80 1.91 3.70
C MET A 185 -30.71 1.58 4.89
N SER A 186 -30.73 0.33 5.34
CA SER A 186 -31.44 -0.09 6.56
C SER A 186 -30.74 0.32 7.86
N ASN A 187 -29.50 0.81 7.78
CA ASN A 187 -28.73 1.23 8.95
C ASN A 187 -29.28 2.54 9.54
N SER A 188 -29.42 2.59 10.87
CA SER A 188 -29.94 3.75 11.60
C SER A 188 -29.11 5.02 11.46
N PHE A 189 -27.83 4.92 11.10
CA PHE A 189 -26.96 6.07 10.85
C PHE A 189 -27.22 6.75 9.50
N VAL A 190 -27.89 6.08 8.57
CA VAL A 190 -28.28 6.70 7.30
C VAL A 190 -29.42 7.69 7.59
N PRO A 191 -29.33 8.96 7.14
CA PRO A 191 -30.43 9.91 7.31
C PRO A 191 -31.66 9.55 6.46
N ASP A 192 -32.86 9.94 6.90
CA ASP A 192 -34.11 9.64 6.17
C ASP A 192 -34.11 10.20 4.74
N PHE A 193 -33.57 11.40 4.53
CA PHE A 193 -33.50 11.97 3.19
C PHE A 193 -32.67 11.11 2.22
N ALA A 194 -31.62 10.45 2.71
CA ALA A 194 -30.76 9.60 1.89
C ALA A 194 -31.46 8.27 1.56
N ARG A 195 -32.22 7.71 2.52
CA ARG A 195 -33.10 6.55 2.28
C ARG A 195 -34.16 6.86 1.24
N ASP A 196 -34.80 8.02 1.34
CA ASP A 196 -35.87 8.40 0.44
C ASP A 196 -35.34 8.74 -0.96
N LEU A 197 -34.19 9.41 -1.06
CA LEU A 197 -33.49 9.61 -2.33
C LEU A 197 -33.12 8.27 -2.98
N PHE A 198 -32.58 7.33 -2.20
CA PHE A 198 -32.25 5.99 -2.70
C PHE A 198 -33.49 5.24 -3.22
N LYS A 199 -34.62 5.29 -2.50
CA LYS A 199 -35.88 4.68 -2.95
C LYS A 199 -36.37 5.28 -4.27
N GLN A 200 -36.28 6.61 -4.41
CA GLN A 200 -36.70 7.33 -5.62
C GLN A 200 -35.82 7.01 -6.83
N SER A 201 -34.51 6.82 -6.61
CA SER A 201 -33.52 6.56 -7.67
C SER A 201 -33.13 5.08 -7.78
N ARG A 202 -33.84 4.17 -7.11
CA ARG A 202 -33.44 2.75 -6.99
C ARG A 202 -33.26 2.08 -8.36
N ASP A 203 -34.23 2.27 -9.24
CA ASP A 203 -34.23 1.61 -10.55
C ASP A 203 -33.18 2.23 -11.48
N ASP A 204 -32.94 3.54 -11.37
CA ASP A 204 -31.86 4.23 -12.08
C ASP A 204 -30.49 3.71 -11.62
N ILE A 205 -30.29 3.53 -10.31
CA ILE A 205 -29.06 2.94 -9.75
C ILE A 205 -28.89 1.49 -10.26
N ALA A 206 -29.94 0.69 -10.22
CA ALA A 206 -29.89 -0.69 -10.72
C ALA A 206 -29.59 -0.75 -12.22
N GLN A 207 -30.15 0.16 -13.02
CA GLN A 207 -29.88 0.28 -14.44
C GLN A 207 -28.44 0.73 -14.69
N GLN A 208 -27.92 1.69 -13.92
CA GLN A 208 -26.54 2.12 -13.98
C GLN A 208 -25.58 1.00 -13.61
N LEU A 209 -25.85 0.22 -12.56
CA LEU A 209 -25.05 -0.94 -12.17
C LEU A 209 -25.01 -2.02 -13.25
N LYS A 210 -26.11 -2.20 -14.00
CA LYS A 210 -26.17 -3.11 -15.16
C LYS A 210 -25.46 -2.56 -16.40
N ALA A 211 -25.60 -1.27 -16.66
CA ALA A 211 -25.07 -0.59 -17.85
C ALA A 211 -23.57 -0.29 -17.72
N HIS A 212 -23.07 -0.08 -16.51
CA HIS A 212 -21.64 0.02 -16.23
C HIS A 212 -21.02 -1.36 -16.45
N LYS A 213 -20.59 -1.60 -17.68
CA LYS A 213 -19.66 -2.67 -18.07
C LYS A 213 -18.29 -2.59 -17.38
N HIS A 214 -18.11 -1.70 -16.40
CA HIS A 214 -17.08 -1.85 -15.38
C HIS A 214 -17.41 -3.08 -14.53
N HIS A 215 -17.19 -4.25 -15.15
CA HIS A 215 -16.88 -5.45 -14.39
C HIS A 215 -15.80 -5.03 -13.41
N PHE A 216 -16.06 -5.29 -12.13
CA PHE A 216 -15.00 -5.26 -11.15
C PHE A 216 -13.93 -6.23 -11.67
N ASP A 217 -12.85 -5.67 -12.17
CA ASP A 217 -11.71 -6.37 -12.75
C ASP A 217 -10.54 -6.19 -11.77
N PRO A 218 -10.53 -6.95 -10.66
CA PRO A 218 -9.51 -6.79 -9.64
C PRO A 218 -8.11 -6.99 -10.22
N VAL A 219 -7.96 -7.89 -11.20
CA VAL A 219 -6.69 -8.13 -11.85
C VAL A 219 -6.27 -6.91 -12.64
N GLY A 220 -7.08 -6.46 -13.60
CA GLY A 220 -6.77 -5.28 -14.40
C GLY A 220 -6.53 -4.01 -13.56
N ASP A 221 -7.31 -3.81 -12.50
CA ASP A 221 -7.13 -2.69 -11.56
C ASP A 221 -5.80 -2.77 -10.79
N ILE A 222 -5.41 -3.96 -10.31
CA ILE A 222 -4.13 -4.19 -9.63
C ILE A 222 -2.97 -3.93 -10.61
N GLN A 223 -3.02 -4.53 -11.79
CA GLN A 223 -1.95 -4.41 -12.78
C GLN A 223 -1.77 -2.97 -13.25
N ALA A 224 -2.88 -2.27 -13.55
CA ALA A 224 -2.83 -0.86 -13.94
C ALA A 224 -2.21 0.01 -12.84
N GLN A 225 -2.58 -0.21 -11.58
CA GLN A 225 -2.06 0.57 -10.47
C GLN A 225 -0.60 0.22 -10.12
N ALA A 226 -0.21 -1.06 -10.20
CA ALA A 226 1.18 -1.50 -10.06
C ALA A 226 2.08 -0.91 -11.16
N GLY A 227 1.56 -0.83 -12.40
CA GLY A 227 2.21 -0.15 -13.52
C GLY A 227 2.43 1.34 -13.24
N ARG A 228 1.43 2.05 -12.69
CA ARG A 228 1.58 3.47 -12.30
C ARG A 228 2.67 3.67 -11.25
N ILE A 229 2.72 2.82 -10.22
CA ILE A 229 3.77 2.87 -9.19
C ILE A 229 5.14 2.58 -9.79
N SER A 230 5.24 1.62 -10.71
CA SER A 230 6.50 1.30 -11.40
C SER A 230 6.99 2.49 -12.23
N SER A 231 6.12 3.13 -13.01
CA SER A 231 6.46 4.34 -13.78
C SER A 231 6.85 5.52 -12.88
N LEU A 232 6.22 5.65 -11.71
CA LEU A 232 6.64 6.64 -10.71
C LEU A 232 8.07 6.37 -10.21
N CYS A 233 8.41 5.11 -9.96
CA CYS A 233 9.76 4.75 -9.54
C CYS A 233 10.78 5.06 -10.64
N GLU A 234 10.47 4.71 -11.89
CA GLU A 234 11.31 4.97 -13.06
C GLU A 234 11.56 6.47 -13.26
N SER A 235 10.53 7.32 -13.11
CA SER A 235 10.72 8.78 -13.26
C SER A 235 11.70 9.33 -12.24
N TYR A 236 11.61 8.90 -10.98
CA TYR A 236 12.55 9.35 -9.96
C TYR A 236 13.95 8.78 -10.12
N LEU A 237 14.08 7.52 -10.56
CA LEU A 237 15.39 6.90 -10.79
C LEU A 237 16.12 7.54 -11.98
N ALA A 238 15.40 7.99 -13.01
CA ALA A 238 15.98 8.65 -14.17
C ALA A 238 16.53 10.07 -13.89
N GLU A 239 16.07 10.71 -12.81
CA GLU A 239 16.47 12.06 -12.42
C GLU A 239 17.70 12.11 -11.48
N ARG A 240 18.30 10.95 -11.14
CA ARG A 240 19.42 10.85 -10.19
C ARG A 240 20.77 10.76 -10.89
#